data_AF-A0A1F6MH97-F1
#
_entry.id   AF-A0A1F6MH97-F1
#
_cell.length_a   1.000
_cell.length_b   1.000
_cell.length_c   1.000
_cell.angle_alpha   90.00
_cell.angle_beta   90.00
_cell.angle_gamma   90.00
#
_symmetry.space_group_name_H-M   'P 1'
#
loop_
_entity.id
_entity.type
_entity.pdbx_description
1 polymer ?
#
loop_
_entity_poly.entity_id
_entity_poly.type
_entity_poly.pdbx_seq_one_letter_code
_entity_poly.pdbx_strand_id
1 'polypeptide(L)'
;MFGRLGHRSWIYKEGKQREVHVIETLADFLDFSFDPLTLHDGNARAAYIRGFFDAEGGMPHHREARFYIQLCQKDKKKMRTLKLMLQNLGVACGEIHNPSKRVDPEYWRLYIAAASHRDFARIIGSWHPKKQKILEERKMI
;
A
#
# COMPACT_ATOMS: atom_id res chain seq x y z
N MET A 1 -12.39 -16.16 -2.77
CA MET A 1 -12.97 -14.92 -2.19
C MET A 1 -14.20 -14.48 -2.98
N PHE A 2 -14.06 -14.01 -4.23
CA PHE A 2 -15.18 -13.53 -5.05
C PHE A 2 -16.32 -14.54 -5.26
N GLY A 3 -16.01 -15.83 -5.46
CA GLY A 3 -17.04 -16.86 -5.56
C GLY A 3 -17.90 -17.00 -4.29
N ARG A 4 -17.34 -16.72 -3.09
CA ARG A 4 -18.12 -16.68 -1.84
C ARG A 4 -19.00 -15.43 -1.73
N LEU A 5 -18.67 -14.38 -2.49
CA LEU A 5 -19.44 -13.14 -2.60
C LEU A 5 -20.47 -13.20 -3.73
N GLY A 6 -20.60 -14.33 -4.44
CA GLY A 6 -21.53 -14.48 -5.56
C GLY A 6 -21.04 -13.89 -6.89
N HIS A 7 -19.78 -13.48 -6.99
CA HIS A 7 -19.22 -12.89 -8.22
C HIS A 7 -18.25 -13.83 -8.93
N ARG A 8 -18.33 -13.83 -10.26
CA ARG A 8 -17.37 -14.53 -11.12
C ARG A 8 -16.02 -13.81 -11.10
N SER A 9 -14.96 -14.60 -11.08
CA SER A 9 -13.58 -14.12 -11.15
C SER A 9 -12.68 -15.19 -11.74
N TRP A 10 -11.60 -14.80 -12.41
CA TRP A 10 -10.60 -15.71 -12.95
C TRP A 10 -9.20 -15.15 -12.77
N ILE A 11 -8.21 -16.04 -12.80
CA ILE A 11 -6.79 -15.71 -12.71
C ILE A 11 -6.09 -16.28 -13.93
N TYR A 12 -5.24 -15.49 -14.57
CA TYR A 12 -4.46 -15.93 -15.72
C TYR A 12 -3.08 -15.28 -15.76
N LYS A 13 -2.13 -15.90 -16.46
CA LYS A 13 -0.78 -15.34 -16.68
C LYS A 13 -0.83 -14.35 -17.85
N GLU A 14 -0.32 -13.14 -17.65
CA GLU A 14 -0.31 -12.10 -18.65
C GLU A 14 0.78 -12.37 -19.71
N GLY A 15 0.37 -12.90 -20.86
CA GLY A 15 1.31 -13.27 -21.92
C GLY A 15 2.19 -14.46 -21.58
N LYS A 16 2.97 -14.93 -22.56
CA LYS A 16 3.78 -16.16 -22.41
C LYS A 16 5.08 -15.94 -21.62
N GLN A 17 5.68 -14.75 -21.75
CA GLN A 17 7.04 -14.48 -21.26
C GLN A 17 7.08 -13.61 -20.00
N ARG A 18 5.97 -12.98 -19.59
CA ARG A 18 5.97 -12.10 -18.41
C ARG A 18 5.64 -12.91 -17.17
N GLU A 19 6.32 -12.64 -16.07
CA GLU A 19 6.03 -13.23 -14.77
C GLU A 19 4.97 -12.41 -14.02
N VAL A 20 3.84 -12.16 -14.68
CA VAL A 20 2.71 -11.39 -14.14
C VAL A 20 1.45 -12.22 -14.22
N HIS A 21 0.69 -12.27 -13.13
CA HIS A 21 -0.63 -12.88 -13.08
C HIS A 21 -1.68 -11.79 -12.84
N VAL A 22 -2.78 -11.88 -13.58
CA VAL A 22 -3.90 -10.95 -13.51
C VAL A 22 -5.08 -11.65 -12.86
N ILE A 23 -5.78 -10.92 -11.99
CA ILE A 23 -7.07 -11.33 -11.44
C ILE A 23 -8.11 -10.39 -12.05
N GLU A 24 -9.13 -10.95 -12.70
CA GLU A 24 -10.28 -10.22 -13.22
C GLU A 24 -11.56 -10.69 -12.53
N THR A 25 -12.53 -9.79 -12.39
CA THR A 25 -13.81 -10.10 -11.73
C THR A 25 -14.96 -9.27 -12.28
N LEU A 26 -16.17 -9.82 -12.18
CA LEU A 26 -17.44 -9.14 -12.46
C LEU A 26 -18.09 -8.58 -11.18
N ALA A 27 -17.30 -8.31 -10.15
CA ALA A 27 -17.73 -7.61 -8.95
C ALA A 27 -17.86 -6.11 -9.24
N ASP A 28 -19.07 -5.65 -9.52
CA ASP A 28 -19.39 -4.26 -9.85
C ASP A 28 -19.21 -3.30 -8.67
N PHE A 29 -19.33 -3.79 -7.43
CA PHE A 29 -19.04 -3.02 -6.22
C PHE A 29 -17.54 -2.70 -6.05
N LEU A 30 -16.65 -3.35 -6.81
CA LEU A 30 -15.23 -2.97 -6.88
C LEU A 30 -15.04 -1.93 -8.00
N ASP A 31 -15.39 -0.69 -7.70
CA ASP A 31 -15.22 0.42 -8.62
C ASP A 31 -14.11 1.40 -8.19
N PHE A 32 -13.78 2.32 -9.09
CA PHE A 32 -12.77 3.36 -8.85
C PHE A 32 -13.31 4.59 -8.11
N SER A 33 -14.60 4.62 -7.79
CA SER A 33 -15.30 5.73 -7.12
C SER A 33 -15.29 5.60 -5.60
N PHE A 34 -14.91 4.45 -5.06
CA PHE A 34 -14.81 4.22 -3.62
C PHE A 34 -13.96 5.30 -2.91
N ASP A 35 -14.58 6.02 -1.97
CA ASP A 35 -13.91 7.00 -1.12
C ASP A 35 -13.45 6.35 0.20
N PRO A 36 -12.14 6.12 0.41
CA PRO A 36 -11.64 5.48 1.63
C PRO A 36 -11.77 6.36 2.89
N LEU A 37 -12.09 7.64 2.76
CA LEU A 37 -12.38 8.50 3.92
C LEU A 37 -13.73 8.18 4.58
N THR A 38 -14.62 7.48 3.87
CA THR A 38 -15.89 6.97 4.43
C THR A 38 -15.70 5.81 5.41
N LEU A 39 -14.50 5.21 5.46
CA LEU A 39 -14.18 4.17 6.44
C LEU A 39 -14.12 4.79 7.84
N HIS A 40 -15.04 4.41 8.72
CA HIS A 40 -15.08 4.89 10.12
C HIS A 40 -14.24 4.04 11.08
N ASP A 41 -14.07 2.76 10.76
CA ASP A 41 -13.34 1.79 11.56
C ASP A 41 -11.82 1.83 11.32
N GLY A 42 -11.05 1.71 12.41
CA GLY A 42 -9.59 1.72 12.36
C GLY A 42 -9.01 0.51 11.62
N ASN A 43 -9.61 -0.68 11.78
CA ASN A 43 -9.13 -1.89 11.10
C ASN A 43 -9.39 -1.83 9.60
N ALA A 44 -10.55 -1.31 9.19
CA ALA A 44 -10.87 -1.11 7.77
C ALA A 44 -9.91 -0.12 7.10
N ARG A 45 -9.58 1.00 7.76
CA ARG A 45 -8.56 1.95 7.27
C ARG A 45 -7.19 1.29 7.16
N ALA A 46 -6.78 0.53 8.19
CA ALA A 46 -5.52 -0.17 8.20
C ALA A 46 -5.44 -1.21 7.06
N ALA A 47 -6.53 -1.95 6.81
CA ALA A 47 -6.63 -2.90 5.71
C ALA A 47 -6.53 -2.22 4.33
N TYR A 48 -7.19 -1.07 4.14
CA TYR A 48 -7.07 -0.28 2.91
C TYR A 48 -5.63 0.15 2.65
N ILE A 49 -4.96 0.73 3.66
CA ILE A 49 -3.57 1.16 3.55
C ILE A 49 -2.65 -0.04 3.31
N ARG A 50 -2.90 -1.20 3.95
CA ARG A 50 -2.14 -2.44 3.72
C ARG A 50 -2.23 -2.88 2.26
N GLY A 51 -3.44 -2.94 1.69
CA GLY A 51 -3.65 -3.30 0.30
C GLY A 51 -2.91 -2.34 -0.65
N PHE A 52 -2.97 -1.04 -0.35
CA PHE A 52 -2.20 -0.04 -1.10
C PHE A 52 -0.68 -0.26 -0.95
N PHE A 53 -0.19 -0.48 0.27
CA PHE A 53 1.23 -0.72 0.52
C PHE A 53 1.73 -1.99 -0.17
N ASP A 54 0.93 -3.05 -0.21
CA ASP A 54 1.29 -4.30 -0.88
C ASP A 54 1.44 -4.11 -2.39
N ALA A 55 0.54 -3.33 -3.01
CA ALA A 55 0.56 -3.03 -4.44
C ALA A 55 1.64 -2.02 -4.85
N GLU A 56 1.73 -0.88 -4.15
CA GLU A 56 2.47 0.31 -4.60
C GLU A 56 3.58 0.76 -3.63
N GLY A 57 3.58 0.19 -2.43
CA GLY A 57 4.53 0.54 -1.39
C GLY A 57 5.94 0.02 -1.66
N GLY A 58 6.93 0.78 -1.20
CA GLY A 58 8.34 0.42 -1.30
C GLY A 58 9.01 0.26 0.07
N MET A 59 10.00 -0.62 0.12
CA MET A 59 10.90 -0.82 1.25
C MET A 59 12.22 -1.42 0.74
N PRO A 60 13.34 -1.28 1.46
CA PRO A 60 14.60 -1.84 1.02
C PRO A 60 14.58 -3.37 1.06
N HIS A 61 15.08 -3.99 0.00
CA HIS A 61 15.19 -5.45 -0.08
C HIS A 61 16.49 -5.96 0.57
N HIS A 62 17.53 -5.13 0.61
CA HIS A 62 18.83 -5.48 1.17
C HIS A 62 18.91 -5.04 2.63
N ARG A 63 19.44 -5.92 3.49
CA ARG A 63 19.54 -5.68 4.94
C ARG A 63 20.50 -4.53 5.31
N GLU A 64 21.51 -4.30 4.48
CA GLU A 64 22.51 -3.24 4.67
C GLU A 64 21.97 -1.86 4.29
N ALA A 65 20.90 -1.79 3.50
CA ALA A 65 20.31 -0.52 3.10
C ALA A 65 19.61 0.15 4.28
N ARG A 66 19.69 1.48 4.34
CA ARG A 66 18.95 2.27 5.33
C ARG A 66 17.46 1.93 5.23
N PHE A 67 16.87 1.55 6.36
CA PHE A 67 15.47 1.16 6.41
C PHE A 67 14.54 2.34 6.12
N TYR A 68 13.56 2.11 5.26
CA TYR A 68 12.49 3.06 4.98
C TYR A 68 11.21 2.29 4.62
N ILE A 69 10.09 2.96 4.80
CA ILE A 69 8.78 2.54 4.30
C ILE A 69 8.25 3.73 3.50
N GLN A 70 7.88 3.49 2.24
CA GLN A 70 7.33 4.53 1.36
C GLN A 70 6.04 4.09 0.71
N LEU A 71 5.16 5.06 0.45
CA LEU A 71 4.00 4.94 -0.42
C LEU A 71 4.23 5.81 -1.65
N CYS A 72 3.93 5.29 -2.84
CA CYS A 72 4.12 5.99 -4.10
C CYS A 72 2.86 5.93 -4.96
N GLN A 73 2.52 7.00 -5.68
CA GLN A 73 1.40 7.01 -6.64
C GLN A 73 1.47 8.20 -7.59
N LYS A 74 0.85 8.08 -8.77
CA LYS A 74 0.69 9.22 -9.69
C LYS A 74 -0.40 10.21 -9.27
N ASP A 75 -1.39 9.73 -8.53
CA ASP A 75 -2.50 10.54 -8.01
C ASP A 75 -2.14 11.21 -6.67
N LYS A 76 -1.88 12.53 -6.71
CA LYS A 76 -1.60 13.34 -5.52
C LYS A 76 -2.76 13.40 -4.53
N LYS A 77 -4.00 13.37 -4.99
CA LYS A 77 -5.19 13.40 -4.12
C LYS A 77 -5.24 12.13 -3.30
N LYS A 78 -5.05 10.97 -3.94
CA LYS A 78 -4.95 9.67 -3.26
C LYS A 78 -3.80 9.65 -2.23
N MET A 79 -2.66 10.26 -2.55
CA MET A 79 -1.55 10.40 -1.60
C MET A 79 -1.90 11.25 -0.36
N ARG A 80 -2.66 12.34 -0.54
CA ARG A 80 -3.14 13.15 0.60
C ARG A 80 -4.13 12.38 1.47
N THR A 81 -5.03 11.62 0.85
CA THR A 81 -5.96 10.75 1.56
C THR A 81 -5.23 9.70 2.39
N LEU A 82 -4.23 9.02 1.82
CA LEU A 82 -3.41 8.06 2.56
C LEU A 82 -2.66 8.70 3.74
N LYS A 83 -2.11 9.90 3.54
CA LYS A 83 -1.46 10.67 4.62
C LYS A 83 -2.42 10.94 5.79
N LEU A 84 -3.64 11.41 5.50
CA LEU A 84 -4.66 11.66 6.52
C LEU A 84 -5.05 10.37 7.25
N MET A 85 -5.29 9.27 6.52
CA MET A 85 -5.63 7.98 7.13
C MET A 85 -4.51 7.44 8.03
N LEU A 86 -3.24 7.57 7.62
CA LEU A 86 -2.08 7.20 8.45
C LEU A 86 -2.03 8.01 9.75
N GLN A 87 -2.21 9.33 9.66
CA GLN A 87 -2.24 10.22 10.82
C GLN A 87 -3.38 9.86 11.78
N ASN A 88 -4.57 9.55 11.26
CA ASN A 88 -5.73 9.11 12.05
C ASN A 88 -5.49 7.78 12.77
N LEU A 89 -4.56 6.95 12.30
CA LEU A 89 -4.15 5.71 12.94
C LEU A 89 -2.94 5.88 13.86
N GLY A 90 -2.47 7.12 14.08
CA GLY A 90 -1.30 7.42 14.90
C GLY A 90 0.03 7.07 14.23
N VAL A 91 0.05 6.86 12.92
CA VAL A 91 1.27 6.57 12.14
C VAL A 91 1.80 7.86 11.52
N ALA A 92 2.89 8.39 12.06
CA ALA A 92 3.50 9.60 11.55
C ALA A 92 4.19 9.37 10.19
N CYS A 93 4.11 10.37 9.32
CA CYS A 93 4.68 10.34 7.98
C CYS A 93 5.19 11.73 7.58
N GLY A 94 6.13 11.75 6.64
CA GLY A 94 6.76 12.96 6.14
C GLY A 94 5.88 13.76 5.18
N GLU A 95 6.53 14.60 4.38
CA GLU A 95 5.86 15.39 3.35
C GLU A 95 5.66 14.59 2.06
N ILE A 96 4.56 14.90 1.36
CA ILE A 96 4.32 14.40 0.01
C ILE A 96 5.17 15.23 -0.95
N HIS A 97 6.11 14.59 -1.62
CA HIS A 97 7.05 15.26 -2.53
C HIS A 97 7.26 14.42 -3.79
N ASN A 98 7.80 15.03 -4.84
CA ASN A 98 8.18 14.33 -6.07
C ASN A 98 9.69 14.53 -6.31
N PRO A 99 10.53 13.53 -5.98
CA PRO A 99 11.97 13.62 -6.20
C PRO A 99 12.36 13.44 -7.68
N SER A 100 11.45 12.95 -8.51
CA SER A 100 11.66 12.59 -9.90
C SER A 100 11.00 13.57 -10.87
N LYS A 101 10.68 14.80 -10.44
CA LYS A 101 9.87 15.78 -11.17
C LYS A 101 10.29 16.02 -12.63
N ARG A 102 11.59 15.91 -12.94
CA ARG A 102 12.13 16.07 -14.29
C ARG A 102 11.77 14.91 -15.24
N VAL A 103 11.64 13.70 -14.71
CA VAL A 103 11.44 12.45 -15.47
C VAL A 103 10.00 11.96 -15.36
N ASP A 104 9.40 12.06 -14.18
CA ASP A 104 7.99 11.75 -13.94
C ASP A 104 7.40 12.83 -13.03
N PRO A 105 6.76 13.88 -13.60
CA PRO A 105 6.24 15.01 -12.84
C PRO A 105 5.05 14.64 -11.94
N GLU A 106 4.46 13.46 -12.12
CA GLU A 106 3.31 13.01 -11.35
C GLU A 106 3.67 11.94 -10.31
N TYR A 107 4.91 11.44 -10.27
CA TYR A 107 5.31 10.42 -9.29
C TYR A 107 5.50 10.98 -7.88
N TRP A 108 4.44 10.96 -7.07
CA TRP A 108 4.45 11.41 -5.69
C TRP A 108 4.90 10.31 -4.74
N ARG A 109 5.68 10.68 -3.73
CA ARG A 109 6.14 9.80 -2.64
C ARG A 109 5.79 10.36 -1.28
N LEU A 110 5.54 9.46 -0.34
CA LEU A 110 5.35 9.72 1.07
C LEU A 110 6.14 8.68 1.87
N TYR A 111 7.07 9.12 2.72
CA TYR A 111 7.77 8.22 3.63
C TYR A 111 7.07 8.17 4.99
N ILE A 112 7.04 6.97 5.59
CA ILE A 112 6.69 6.80 7.00
C ILE A 112 7.85 7.30 7.85
N ALA A 113 7.55 8.09 8.87
CA ALA A 113 8.55 8.62 9.78
C ALA A 113 9.25 7.46 10.51
N ALA A 114 10.56 7.57 10.70
CA ALA A 114 11.35 6.51 11.36
C ALA A 114 10.78 6.11 12.73
N ALA A 115 10.32 7.09 13.50
CA ALA A 115 9.69 6.88 14.80
C ALA A 115 8.40 6.05 14.73
N SER A 116 7.70 6.02 13.59
CA SER A 116 6.45 5.27 13.40
C SER A 116 6.62 4.01 12.57
N HIS A 117 7.85 3.55 12.29
CA HIS A 117 8.08 2.29 11.56
C HIS A 117 7.51 1.08 12.30
N ARG A 118 7.68 1.02 13.62
CA ARG A 118 7.12 -0.05 14.46
C ARG A 118 5.60 -0.03 14.48
N ASP A 119 5.00 1.16 14.60
CA ASP A 119 3.55 1.32 14.55
C ASP A 119 2.98 0.95 13.18
N PHE A 120 3.66 1.35 12.09
CA PHE A 120 3.27 0.92 10.75
C PHE A 120 3.30 -0.60 10.63
N ALA A 121 4.39 -1.25 11.08
CA ALA A 121 4.50 -2.71 11.02
C ALA A 121 3.39 -3.41 11.83
N ARG A 122 3.06 -2.88 13.02
CA ARG A 122 2.05 -3.42 13.93
C ARG A 122 0.62 -3.20 13.47
N ILE A 123 0.27 -1.97 13.09
CA ILE A 123 -1.10 -1.56 12.76
C ILE A 123 -1.43 -1.87 11.31
N ILE A 124 -0.56 -1.46 10.39
CA ILE A 124 -0.76 -1.64 8.95
C ILE A 124 -0.25 -3.00 8.52
N GLY A 125 1.03 -3.30 8.73
CA GLY A 125 1.64 -4.55 8.29
C GLY A 125 1.64 -4.72 6.76
N SER A 126 1.77 -5.97 6.30
CA SER A 126 1.78 -6.34 4.89
C SER A 126 1.34 -7.80 4.74
N TRP A 127 0.65 -8.14 3.66
CA TRP A 127 0.38 -9.52 3.25
C TRP A 127 1.25 -9.97 2.07
N HIS A 128 2.00 -9.06 1.46
CA HIS A 128 2.98 -9.42 0.44
C HIS A 128 4.15 -10.20 1.09
N PRO A 129 4.44 -11.45 0.69
CA PRO A 129 5.34 -12.35 1.43
C PRO A 129 6.72 -11.75 1.73
N LYS A 130 7.33 -11.06 0.75
CA LYS A 130 8.64 -10.42 0.94
C LYS A 130 8.60 -9.26 1.93
N LYS A 131 7.54 -8.44 1.88
CA LYS A 131 7.41 -7.23 2.70
C LYS A 131 7.02 -7.62 4.13
N GLN A 132 6.14 -8.60 4.28
CA GLN A 132 5.76 -9.18 5.57
C GLN A 132 6.99 -9.63 6.35
N LYS A 133 7.86 -10.46 5.75
CA LYS A 133 9.08 -10.95 6.41
C LYS A 133 9.95 -9.81 6.95
N ILE A 134 10.16 -8.76 6.15
CA ILE A 134 10.96 -7.59 6.54
C ILE A 134 10.31 -6.82 7.68
N LEU A 135 8.98 -6.66 7.68
CA LEU A 135 8.25 -5.98 8.75
C LEU A 135 8.25 -6.79 10.05
N GLU A 136 8.13 -8.12 9.99
CA GLU A 136 8.16 -8.98 11.19
C GLU A 136 9.52 -8.90 11.91
N GLU A 137 10.63 -8.91 11.16
CA GLU A 137 11.98 -8.71 11.74
C GLU A 137 12.10 -7.38 12.51
N ARG A 138 11.28 -6.38 12.17
CA ARG A 138 11.27 -5.05 12.80
C ARG A 138 10.28 -4.90 13.95
N LYS A 139 9.29 -5.79 14.09
CA LYS A 139 8.38 -5.80 15.24
C LYS A 139 9.05 -6.30 16.52
N MET A 140 10.09 -7.11 16.37
CA MET A 140 10.84 -7.73 17.48
C MET A 140 11.94 -6.82 18.05
N ILE A 141 12.06 -5.59 17.56
CA ILE A 141 12.95 -4.52 18.07
C ILE A 141 12.05 -3.44 18.72
#